data_AF-A0A2G7FGW4-F1
#
_entry.id   AF-A0A2G7FGW4-F1
#
_cell.length_a   1.000
_cell.length_b   1.000
_cell.length_c   1.000
_cell.angle_alpha   90.00
_cell.angle_beta   90.00
_cell.angle_gamma   90.00
#
_symmetry.space_group_name_H-M   'P 1'
#
loop_
_entity.id
_entity.type
_entity.pdbx_description
1 polymer ?
#
loop_
_entity_poly.entity_id
_entity_poly.type
_entity_poly.pdbx_seq_one_letter_code
_entity_poly.pdbx_strand_id
1 'polypeptide(L)'
;MSTQSASSILFTHSSRQQGFKLLELPAELADLLTSKEAPTLELKSLTPQQTTTTTTDPENREYVNLCTPTKTYLVRQVQSSNSIHIIRPSDSGVQRGDINIVGGDEDDGLNLVETMTAIAKCGSTLELHTPPEGFSAVPVLERILPVYDEVEEAEQQVEVEERGDVIRRVFADVPVSRAQCEAGWVELCAFVLRRGSSGEDVAGWCRRPSARVKLN
;
A
#
# COMPACT_ATOMS: atom_id res chain seq x y z
N MET A 1 19.03 -24.92 44.82
CA MET A 1 18.00 -23.88 44.61
C MET A 1 18.69 -22.69 43.96
N SER A 2 18.36 -22.38 42.71
CA SER A 2 18.98 -21.29 41.95
C SER A 2 18.10 -20.05 42.07
N THR A 3 18.54 -19.04 42.83
CA THR A 3 17.90 -17.72 42.85
C THR A 3 18.35 -16.97 41.61
N GLN A 4 17.52 -16.95 40.57
CA GLN A 4 17.71 -15.99 39.49
C GLN A 4 17.44 -14.59 40.05
N SER A 5 18.48 -13.78 40.16
CA SER A 5 18.38 -12.34 40.35
C SER A 5 17.72 -11.75 39.10
N ALA A 6 16.39 -11.56 39.14
CA ALA A 6 15.65 -10.90 38.08
C ALA A 6 15.95 -9.39 38.15
N SER A 7 16.64 -8.84 37.15
CA SER A 7 16.78 -7.41 36.99
C SER A 7 15.41 -6.81 36.63
N SER A 8 14.94 -5.84 37.42
CA SER A 8 13.69 -5.13 37.15
C SER A 8 13.92 -4.11 36.02
N ILE A 9 13.09 -4.17 34.98
CA ILE A 9 13.10 -3.21 33.87
C ILE A 9 11.96 -2.23 34.10
N LEU A 10 12.25 -0.93 34.11
CA LEU A 10 11.21 0.09 34.28
C LEU A 10 10.37 0.19 33.00
N PHE A 11 9.05 0.19 33.16
CA PHE A 11 8.10 0.36 32.06
C PHE A 11 7.43 1.74 32.13
N THR A 12 7.57 2.52 31.07
CA THR A 12 6.97 3.86 30.96
C THR A 12 5.99 3.92 29.78
N HIS A 13 5.12 4.93 29.76
CA HIS A 13 4.11 5.10 28.72
C HIS A 13 4.15 6.52 28.15
N SER A 14 4.32 6.64 26.83
CA SER A 14 4.32 7.95 26.16
C SER A 14 2.90 8.54 26.11
N SER A 15 2.75 9.79 26.54
CA SER A 15 1.46 10.51 26.46
C SER A 15 1.04 10.75 25.01
N ARG A 16 2.00 11.01 24.11
CA ARG A 16 1.76 11.11 22.66
C ARG A 16 2.02 9.75 22.01
N GLN A 17 0.93 9.10 21.60
CA GLN A 17 0.98 7.82 20.89
C GLN A 17 1.37 8.05 19.43
N GLN A 18 2.30 7.26 18.91
CA GLN A 18 2.73 7.31 17.52
C GLN A 18 1.74 6.55 16.62
N GLY A 19 1.56 7.01 15.38
CA GLY A 19 0.61 6.45 14.40
C GLY A 19 1.05 5.14 13.76
N PHE A 20 1.52 4.17 14.55
CA PHE A 20 1.93 2.87 14.03
C PHE A 20 0.72 1.98 13.72
N LYS A 21 0.82 1.25 12.60
CA LYS A 21 -0.04 0.12 12.28
C LYS A 21 0.83 -1.11 12.09
N LEU A 22 0.32 -2.25 12.53
CA LEU A 22 0.95 -3.55 12.34
C LEU A 22 0.46 -4.13 11.01
N LEU A 23 1.38 -4.54 10.15
CA LEU A 23 1.10 -5.22 8.89
C LEU A 23 1.65 -6.63 8.97
N GLU A 24 0.80 -7.63 8.70
CA GLU A 24 1.22 -9.01 8.55
C GLU A 24 1.95 -9.18 7.21
N LEU A 25 3.16 -9.74 7.28
CA LEU A 25 4.02 -9.93 6.12
C LEU A 25 4.10 -11.42 5.78
N PRO A 26 3.58 -11.85 4.60
CA PRO A 26 3.89 -13.15 4.03
C PRO A 26 5.39 -13.33 3.88
N ALA A 27 5.88 -14.57 4.00
CA ALA A 27 7.31 -14.88 3.96
C ALA A 27 8.02 -14.31 2.71
N GLU A 28 7.40 -14.46 1.54
CA GLU A 28 7.91 -13.89 0.29
C GLU A 28 8.11 -12.36 0.36
N LEU A 29 7.19 -11.64 1.01
CA LEU A 29 7.27 -10.20 1.15
C LEU A 29 8.32 -9.78 2.20
N ALA A 30 8.45 -10.55 3.27
CA ALA A 30 9.51 -10.34 4.26
C ALA A 30 10.90 -10.55 3.64
N ASP A 31 11.06 -11.57 2.81
CA ASP A 31 12.30 -11.83 2.06
C ASP A 31 12.58 -10.69 1.07
N LEU A 32 11.55 -10.22 0.36
CA LEU A 32 11.65 -9.11 -0.58
C LEU A 32 12.07 -7.80 0.10
N LEU A 33 11.52 -7.50 1.28
CA LEU A 33 11.86 -6.30 2.08
C LEU A 33 13.25 -6.37 2.71
N THR A 34 13.75 -7.57 2.99
CA THR A 34 15.07 -7.80 3.58
C THR A 34 16.17 -7.97 2.52
N SER A 35 15.79 -8.05 1.24
CA SER A 35 16.72 -8.13 0.11
C SER A 35 17.58 -6.87 -0.01
N LYS A 36 18.78 -7.03 -0.58
CA LYS A 36 19.70 -5.90 -0.86
C LYS A 36 19.11 -4.90 -1.84
N GLU A 37 18.27 -5.38 -2.75
CA GLU A 37 17.56 -4.58 -3.75
C GLU A 37 16.06 -4.59 -3.43
N ALA A 38 15.70 -4.12 -2.23
CA ALA A 38 14.30 -4.05 -1.82
C ALA A 38 13.51 -3.10 -2.76
N PRO A 39 12.49 -3.60 -3.47
CA PRO A 39 11.69 -2.78 -4.36
C PRO A 39 10.78 -1.84 -3.56
N THR A 40 10.34 -0.76 -4.21
CA THR A 40 9.31 0.11 -3.66
C THR A 40 7.97 -0.63 -3.66
N LEU A 41 7.30 -0.63 -2.50
CA LEU A 41 5.94 -1.12 -2.36
C LEU A 41 4.97 0.05 -2.42
N GLU A 42 3.88 -0.11 -3.16
CA GLU A 42 2.90 0.94 -3.39
C GLU A 42 1.56 0.58 -2.74
N LEU A 43 0.97 1.52 -2.01
CA LEU A 43 -0.42 1.41 -1.56
C LEU A 43 -1.30 2.16 -2.57
N LYS A 44 -2.15 1.42 -3.27
CA LYS A 44 -3.04 1.96 -4.30
C LYS A 44 -4.50 1.79 -3.90
N SER A 45 -5.32 2.79 -4.17
CA SER A 45 -6.77 2.77 -3.99
C SER A 45 -7.45 3.40 -5.20
N LEU A 46 -8.71 3.05 -5.45
CA LEU A 46 -9.49 3.71 -6.48
C LEU A 46 -9.86 5.14 -6.02
N THR A 47 -9.66 6.11 -6.91
CA THR A 47 -10.05 7.51 -6.65
C THR A 47 -11.59 7.64 -6.71
N PRO A 48 -12.24 8.37 -5.77
CA PRO A 48 -13.70 8.51 -5.71
C PRO A 48 -14.39 9.04 -6.99
N GLN A 49 -13.66 9.74 -7.87
CA GLN A 49 -14.23 10.22 -9.14
C GLN A 49 -14.50 9.09 -10.15
N GLN A 50 -13.88 7.91 -9.98
CA GLN A 50 -14.13 6.75 -10.83
C GLN A 50 -15.28 5.86 -10.33
N THR A 51 -15.87 6.15 -9.16
CA THR A 51 -17.05 5.46 -8.64
C THR A 51 -18.33 6.20 -9.05
N THR A 52 -18.60 6.31 -10.36
CA THR A 52 -19.87 6.91 -10.85
C THR A 52 -21.04 5.94 -10.86
N THR A 53 -20.85 4.69 -10.44
CA THR A 53 -21.94 3.74 -10.23
C THR A 53 -22.07 3.42 -8.75
N THR A 54 -23.16 3.86 -8.14
CA THR A 54 -23.71 3.33 -6.90
C THR A 54 -24.08 1.85 -7.12
N THR A 55 -23.08 0.98 -7.22
CA THR A 55 -23.27 -0.46 -7.22
C THR A 55 -23.20 -0.92 -5.78
N THR A 56 -24.29 -1.54 -5.30
CA THR A 56 -24.40 -2.21 -4.00
C THR A 56 -23.51 -3.46 -3.89
N ASP A 57 -22.50 -3.59 -4.75
CA ASP A 57 -21.63 -4.77 -4.79
C ASP A 57 -20.61 -4.69 -3.66
N PRO A 58 -20.49 -5.74 -2.83
CA PRO A 58 -19.50 -5.79 -1.76
C PRO A 58 -18.04 -5.71 -2.28
N GLU A 59 -17.80 -5.90 -3.57
CA GLU A 59 -16.49 -5.77 -4.21
C GLU A 59 -16.07 -4.31 -4.54
N ASN A 60 -16.99 -3.35 -4.43
CA ASN A 60 -16.72 -1.94 -4.74
C ASN A 60 -16.56 -1.07 -3.48
N ARG A 61 -16.25 -1.67 -2.33
CA ARG A 61 -15.88 -0.90 -1.12
C ARG A 61 -14.54 -0.21 -1.39
N GLU A 62 -14.31 0.88 -0.66
CA GLU A 62 -13.03 1.60 -0.66
C GLU A 62 -11.93 0.66 -0.14
N TYR A 63 -11.33 -0.09 -1.05
CA TYR A 63 -10.27 -1.05 -0.77
C TYR A 63 -8.92 -0.41 -1.07
N VAL A 64 -7.94 -0.77 -0.25
CA VAL A 64 -6.53 -0.42 -0.45
C VAL A 64 -5.78 -1.70 -0.80
N ASN A 65 -5.03 -1.65 -1.88
CA ASN A 65 -4.21 -2.75 -2.34
C ASN A 65 -2.73 -2.42 -2.13
N LEU A 66 -1.97 -3.37 -1.58
CA LEU A 66 -0.52 -3.32 -1.52
C LEU A 66 0.04 -3.97 -2.79
N CYS A 67 0.75 -3.19 -3.59
CA CYS A 67 1.35 -3.61 -4.84
C CYS A 67 2.86 -3.74 -4.67
N THR A 68 3.38 -4.93 -4.98
CA THR A 68 4.78 -5.15 -5.35
C THR A 68 4.93 -4.92 -6.86
N PRO A 69 6.15 -4.95 -7.44
CA PRO A 69 6.30 -4.85 -8.89
C PRO A 69 5.52 -5.91 -9.68
N THR A 70 5.32 -7.10 -9.11
CA THR A 70 4.75 -8.26 -9.80
C THR A 70 3.39 -8.70 -9.24
N LYS A 71 3.16 -8.57 -7.94
CA LYS A 71 1.98 -9.06 -7.21
C LYS A 71 1.19 -7.96 -6.52
N THR A 72 -0.10 -8.19 -6.36
CA THR A 72 -1.04 -7.33 -5.63
C THR A 72 -1.61 -8.11 -4.46
N TYR A 73 -1.81 -7.43 -3.34
CA TYR A 73 -2.45 -7.95 -2.14
C TYR A 73 -3.56 -6.99 -1.70
N LEU A 74 -4.73 -7.52 -1.37
CA LEU A 74 -5.81 -6.76 -0.77
C LEU A 74 -5.48 -6.55 0.72
N VAL A 75 -5.50 -5.29 1.17
CA VAL A 75 -5.27 -4.97 2.58
C VAL A 75 -6.60 -5.05 3.33
N ARG A 76 -6.65 -5.92 4.34
CA ARG A 76 -7.79 -6.07 5.25
C ARG A 76 -7.40 -5.64 6.64
N GLN A 77 -8.26 -4.87 7.31
CA GLN A 77 -8.06 -4.55 8.72
C GLN A 77 -8.81 -5.55 9.61
N VAL A 78 -8.11 -6.12 10.59
CA VAL A 78 -8.67 -7.05 11.58
C VAL A 78 -8.53 -6.44 12.97
N GLN A 79 -9.66 -6.29 13.65
CA GLN A 79 -9.71 -5.74 15.00
C GLN A 79 -9.26 -6.78 16.01
N SER A 80 -8.54 -6.34 17.05
CA SER A 80 -8.11 -7.17 18.16
C SER A 80 -8.72 -6.66 19.46
N SER A 81 -9.31 -7.56 20.23
CA SER A 81 -9.72 -7.28 21.62
C SER A 81 -8.54 -7.28 22.60
N ASN A 82 -7.35 -7.68 22.13
CA ASN A 82 -6.13 -7.70 22.94
C ASN A 82 -5.46 -6.32 22.97
N SER A 83 -4.82 -6.02 24.10
CA SER A 83 -4.08 -4.77 24.27
C SER A 83 -2.65 -4.93 23.76
N ILE A 84 -2.43 -4.58 22.48
CA ILE A 84 -1.11 -4.68 21.86
C ILE A 84 -0.39 -3.33 21.98
N HIS A 85 0.78 -3.34 22.62
CA HIS A 85 1.63 -2.16 22.77
C HIS A 85 2.92 -2.33 21.99
N ILE A 86 3.30 -1.30 21.24
CA ILE A 86 4.63 -1.20 20.65
C ILE A 86 5.53 -0.51 21.67
N ILE A 87 6.60 -1.19 22.05
CA ILE A 87 7.56 -0.73 23.03
C ILE A 87 8.90 -0.47 22.34
N ARG A 88 9.64 0.52 22.85
CA ARG A 88 11.00 0.82 22.39
C ARG A 88 11.91 0.96 23.62
N PRO A 89 13.16 0.45 23.56
CA PRO A 89 14.17 0.77 24.56
C PRO A 89 14.35 2.29 24.65
N SER A 90 14.32 2.84 25.85
CA SER A 90 14.56 4.27 26.02
C SER A 90 16.06 4.54 25.95
N ASP A 91 16.46 5.42 25.03
CA ASP A 91 17.85 5.84 24.92
C ASP A 91 18.16 6.85 26.04
N SER A 92 18.58 6.34 27.20
CA SER A 92 19.32 7.01 28.29
C SER A 92 18.96 8.46 28.68
N GLY A 93 17.68 8.87 28.59
CA GLY A 93 17.26 10.26 28.85
C GLY A 93 16.30 10.49 30.01
N VAL A 94 15.75 9.42 30.61
CA VAL A 94 14.70 9.59 31.63
C VAL A 94 15.35 9.92 32.98
N GLN A 95 15.35 11.20 33.35
CA GLN A 95 15.79 11.62 34.67
C GLN A 95 14.74 11.22 35.72
N ARG A 96 15.18 10.88 36.94
CA ARG A 96 14.32 10.42 38.05
C ARG A 96 13.13 11.35 38.33
N GLY A 97 13.21 12.62 37.95
CA GLY A 97 12.15 13.63 38.11
C GLY A 97 11.03 13.59 37.07
N ASP A 98 11.19 12.87 35.96
CA ASP A 98 10.18 12.79 34.89
C ASP A 98 9.22 11.59 35.05
N ILE A 99 9.43 10.76 36.07
CA ILE A 99 8.75 9.48 36.25
C ILE A 99 7.90 9.52 37.53
N ASN A 100 6.57 9.61 37.37
CA ASN A 100 5.66 9.35 38.47
C ASN A 100 5.61 7.85 38.76
N ILE A 101 6.34 7.41 39.79
CA ILE A 101 6.31 6.02 40.25
C ILE A 101 4.97 5.78 40.95
N VAL A 102 4.14 4.89 40.39
CA VAL A 102 2.87 4.48 41.01
C VAL A 102 3.13 3.20 41.80
N GLY A 103 3.27 3.32 43.13
CA GLY A 103 3.24 2.18 44.06
C GLY A 103 4.58 1.54 44.45
N GLY A 104 5.70 2.28 44.43
CA GLY A 104 7.01 1.80 44.90
C GLY A 104 7.63 2.73 45.94
N ASP A 105 8.33 2.17 46.93
CA ASP A 105 9.09 2.92 47.93
C ASP A 105 10.21 3.74 47.25
N GLU A 106 10.38 5.00 47.68
CA GLU A 106 11.23 6.01 47.03
C GLU A 106 12.75 5.73 47.07
N ASP A 107 13.17 4.64 47.71
CA ASP A 107 14.56 4.43 48.15
C ASP A 107 15.30 3.26 47.47
N ASP A 108 14.72 2.57 46.49
CA ASP A 108 15.49 1.58 45.73
C ASP A 108 16.20 2.26 44.55
N GLY A 109 17.52 2.08 44.48
CA GLY A 109 18.41 2.67 43.47
C GLY A 109 18.16 2.08 42.08
N LEU A 110 16.98 2.33 41.51
CA LEU A 110 16.58 1.86 40.19
C LEU A 110 17.56 2.41 39.16
N ASN A 111 18.32 1.50 38.56
CA ASN A 111 19.25 1.82 37.50
C ASN A 111 18.43 2.19 36.24
N LEU A 112 18.15 3.48 36.08
CA LEU A 112 17.37 4.10 34.98
C LEU A 112 17.98 3.88 33.58
N VAL A 113 19.09 3.15 33.51
CA VAL A 113 19.80 2.80 32.28
C VAL A 113 18.98 1.82 31.43
N GLU A 114 18.14 0.98 32.04
CA GLU A 114 17.30 0.01 31.32
C GLU A 114 15.81 0.31 31.52
N THR A 115 15.25 1.13 30.64
CA THR A 115 13.81 1.43 30.63
C THR A 115 13.21 1.10 29.26
N MET A 116 11.95 0.67 29.26
CA MET A 116 11.16 0.38 28.07
C MET A 116 9.95 1.32 28.04
N THR A 117 9.76 2.02 26.93
CA THR A 117 8.64 2.97 26.78
C THR A 117 7.61 2.41 25.78
N ALA A 118 6.34 2.33 26.18
CA ALA A 118 5.23 2.12 25.26
C ALA A 118 4.98 3.38 24.43
N ILE A 119 5.18 3.27 23.11
CA ILE A 119 5.09 4.40 22.15
C ILE A 119 3.82 4.38 21.30
N ALA A 120 3.14 3.24 21.21
CA ALA A 120 1.87 3.11 20.51
C ALA A 120 1.04 1.95 21.08
N LYS A 121 -0.28 2.08 20.97
CA LYS A 121 -1.25 1.02 21.22
C LYS A 121 -1.99 0.72 19.93
N CYS A 122 -1.93 -0.53 19.48
CA CYS A 122 -2.56 -0.98 18.24
C CYS A 122 -3.82 -1.78 18.59
N GLY A 123 -4.99 -1.28 18.20
CA GLY A 123 -6.27 -1.99 18.33
C GLY A 123 -6.59 -2.92 17.16
N SER A 124 -5.78 -2.90 16.10
CA SER A 124 -6.00 -3.70 14.90
C SER A 124 -4.69 -4.00 14.18
N THR A 125 -4.70 -5.10 13.43
CA THR A 125 -3.66 -5.50 12.49
C THR A 125 -4.17 -5.34 11.06
N LEU A 126 -3.25 -5.14 10.13
CA LEU A 126 -3.51 -5.18 8.69
C LEU A 126 -3.02 -6.53 8.18
N GLU A 127 -3.87 -7.23 7.45
CA GLU A 127 -3.61 -8.52 6.84
C GLU A 127 -3.59 -8.38 5.32
N LEU A 128 -2.78 -9.21 4.67
CA LEU A 128 -2.66 -9.24 3.22
C LEU A 128 -3.36 -10.47 2.66
N HIS A 129 -4.34 -10.25 1.78
CA HIS A 129 -5.14 -11.29 1.17
C HIS A 129 -4.98 -11.31 -0.35
N THR A 130 -4.94 -12.50 -0.94
CA THR A 130 -5.00 -12.67 -2.41
C THR A 130 -6.29 -13.44 -2.72
N PRO A 131 -7.24 -12.87 -3.50
CA PRO A 131 -8.44 -13.57 -3.88
C PRO A 131 -8.11 -14.78 -4.77
N PRO A 132 -8.94 -15.83 -4.75
CA PRO A 132 -8.69 -17.05 -5.52
C PRO A 132 -8.75 -16.81 -7.04
N GLU A 133 -9.59 -15.88 -7.52
CA GLU A 133 -9.58 -15.46 -8.92
C GLU A 133 -8.36 -14.59 -9.32
N GLY A 134 -7.57 -14.12 -8.35
CA GLY A 134 -6.47 -13.19 -8.57
C GLY A 134 -6.95 -11.76 -8.86
N PHE A 135 -6.02 -10.92 -9.33
CA PHE A 135 -6.31 -9.52 -9.68
C PHE A 135 -6.18 -9.31 -11.18
N SER A 136 -7.12 -8.57 -11.76
CA SER A 136 -7.08 -8.16 -13.17
C SER A 136 -7.16 -6.64 -13.30
N ALA A 137 -6.28 -6.09 -14.15
CA ALA A 137 -6.33 -4.68 -14.52
C ALA A 137 -7.40 -4.38 -15.58
N VAL A 138 -7.86 -5.40 -16.31
CA VAL A 138 -8.72 -5.24 -17.50
C VAL A 138 -10.00 -4.44 -17.20
N PRO A 139 -10.81 -4.77 -16.18
CA PRO A 139 -12.07 -4.06 -15.93
C PRO A 139 -11.86 -2.57 -15.61
N VAL A 140 -10.75 -2.25 -14.92
CA VAL A 140 -10.41 -0.88 -14.56
C VAL A 140 -9.89 -0.12 -15.79
N LEU A 141 -9.01 -0.75 -16.57
CA LEU A 141 -8.50 -0.18 -17.81
C LEU A 141 -9.60 0.05 -18.84
N GLU A 142 -10.58 -0.85 -18.99
CA GLU A 142 -11.72 -0.66 -19.90
C GLU A 142 -12.58 0.56 -19.55
N ARG A 143 -12.66 0.90 -18.26
CA ARG A 143 -13.38 2.06 -17.75
C ARG A 143 -12.60 3.35 -17.95
N ILE A 144 -11.28 3.33 -17.81
CA ILE A 144 -10.42 4.52 -17.91
C ILE A 144 -10.05 4.82 -19.37
N LEU A 145 -9.89 3.81 -20.21
CA LEU A 145 -9.43 3.94 -21.59
C LEU A 145 -10.61 4.14 -22.56
N PRO A 146 -10.70 5.29 -23.25
CA PRO A 146 -11.69 5.51 -24.28
C PRO A 146 -11.52 4.52 -25.46
N VAL A 147 -12.64 4.13 -26.05
CA VAL A 147 -12.67 3.30 -27.25
C VAL A 147 -12.26 4.14 -28.47
N TYR A 148 -11.40 3.58 -29.31
CA TYR A 148 -11.05 4.13 -30.61
C TYR A 148 -12.09 3.68 -31.66
N ASP A 149 -12.82 4.63 -32.27
CA ASP A 149 -13.94 4.33 -33.19
C ASP A 149 -13.77 4.86 -34.62
N GLU A 150 -12.73 5.65 -34.97
CA GLU A 150 -12.69 6.30 -36.29
C GLU A 150 -11.35 6.29 -37.07
N VAL A 151 -11.57 6.40 -38.38
CA VAL A 151 -10.67 6.38 -39.55
C VAL A 151 -10.03 7.76 -39.75
N GLU A 152 -9.54 8.39 -38.68
CA GLU A 152 -8.71 9.60 -38.84
C GLU A 152 -7.30 9.20 -39.24
N GLU A 153 -6.73 9.97 -40.18
CA GLU A 153 -5.46 9.69 -40.83
C GLU A 153 -4.39 9.35 -39.79
N ALA A 154 -3.73 8.21 -40.01
CA ALA A 154 -2.75 7.66 -39.09
C ALA A 154 -1.59 8.64 -38.89
N GLU A 155 -1.67 9.46 -37.85
CA GLU A 155 -0.60 10.37 -37.47
C GLU A 155 0.41 9.68 -36.54
N GLN A 156 1.64 10.18 -36.66
CA GLN A 156 2.90 9.49 -36.37
C GLN A 156 3.06 8.95 -34.93
N GLN A 157 3.89 7.91 -34.86
CA GLN A 157 4.30 7.24 -33.62
C GLN A 157 4.85 8.24 -32.58
N VAL A 158 4.40 8.09 -31.34
CA VAL A 158 4.97 8.79 -30.17
C VAL A 158 6.40 8.26 -29.94
N GLU A 159 7.32 9.13 -29.51
CA GLU A 159 8.65 8.69 -29.10
C GLU A 159 8.55 7.68 -27.95
N VAL A 160 9.46 6.69 -27.93
CA VAL A 160 9.39 5.55 -27.01
C VAL A 160 9.41 5.98 -25.55
N GLU A 161 10.17 7.03 -25.21
CA GLU A 161 10.28 7.54 -23.84
C GLU A 161 8.97 8.23 -23.39
N GLU A 162 8.42 9.12 -24.20
CA GLU A 162 7.14 9.79 -23.93
C GLU A 162 6.00 8.77 -23.76
N ARG A 163 6.01 7.71 -24.58
CA ARG A 163 5.05 6.60 -24.47
C ARG A 163 5.15 5.89 -23.12
N GLY A 164 6.36 5.63 -22.64
CA GLY A 164 6.60 4.99 -21.35
C GLY A 164 6.05 5.81 -20.19
N ASP A 165 6.23 7.12 -20.22
CA ASP A 165 5.75 8.03 -19.18
C ASP A 165 4.23 8.10 -19.10
N VAL A 166 3.58 8.16 -20.26
CA VAL A 166 2.11 8.20 -20.37
C VAL A 166 1.50 6.92 -19.81
N ILE A 167 2.02 5.76 -20.20
CA ILE A 167 1.54 4.46 -19.70
C ILE A 167 1.75 4.35 -18.18
N ARG A 168 2.90 4.78 -17.67
CA ARG A 168 3.19 4.76 -16.23
C ARG A 168 2.20 5.59 -15.42
N ARG A 169 1.81 6.77 -15.92
CA ARG A 169 0.82 7.63 -15.27
C ARG A 169 -0.55 6.97 -15.22
N VAL A 170 -0.99 6.36 -16.32
CA VAL A 170 -2.26 5.59 -16.32
C VAL A 170 -2.21 4.44 -15.31
N PHE A 171 -1.10 3.71 -15.23
CA PHE A 171 -0.95 2.60 -14.28
C PHE A 171 -0.88 3.02 -12.81
N ALA A 172 -0.59 4.30 -12.51
CA ALA A 172 -0.60 4.81 -11.15
C ALA A 172 -2.02 4.84 -10.56
N ASP A 173 -3.04 5.08 -11.41
CA ASP A 173 -4.44 5.15 -11.02
C ASP A 173 -5.16 3.79 -11.03
N VAL A 174 -4.47 2.72 -11.46
CA VAL A 174 -5.01 1.36 -11.46
C VAL A 174 -4.57 0.65 -10.17
N PRO A 175 -5.50 0.10 -9.37
CA PRO A 175 -5.21 -0.45 -8.04
C PRO A 175 -4.61 -1.86 -8.09
N VAL A 176 -3.69 -2.12 -9.02
CA VAL A 176 -2.98 -3.40 -9.17
C VAL A 176 -1.51 -3.17 -9.49
N SER A 177 -0.73 -4.26 -9.44
CA SER A 177 0.70 -4.27 -9.69
C SER A 177 1.00 -3.86 -11.13
N ARG A 178 2.21 -3.35 -11.34
CA ARG A 178 2.66 -2.94 -12.67
C ARG A 178 2.61 -4.12 -13.67
N ALA A 179 3.07 -5.30 -13.26
CA ALA A 179 3.03 -6.48 -14.12
C ALA A 179 1.60 -6.85 -14.55
N GLN A 180 0.62 -6.70 -13.64
CA GLN A 180 -0.79 -6.95 -13.95
C GLN A 180 -1.40 -5.87 -14.85
N CYS A 181 -1.01 -4.60 -14.67
CA CYS A 181 -1.35 -3.53 -15.59
C CYS A 181 -0.80 -3.76 -16.99
N GLU A 182 0.47 -4.17 -17.11
CA GLU A 182 1.12 -4.47 -18.39
C GLU A 182 0.43 -5.64 -19.10
N ALA A 183 0.10 -6.71 -18.36
CA ALA A 183 -0.66 -7.83 -18.90
C ALA A 183 -2.04 -7.39 -19.44
N GLY A 184 -2.80 -6.63 -18.64
CA GLY A 184 -4.11 -6.12 -19.06
C GLY A 184 -4.04 -5.12 -20.22
N TRP A 185 -2.99 -4.31 -20.28
CA TRP A 185 -2.73 -3.40 -21.40
C TRP A 185 -2.51 -4.15 -22.72
N VAL A 186 -1.75 -5.25 -22.67
CA VAL A 186 -1.52 -6.14 -23.82
C VAL A 186 -2.81 -6.86 -24.20
N GLU A 187 -3.55 -7.40 -23.23
CA GLU A 187 -4.82 -8.11 -23.46
C GLU A 187 -5.85 -7.22 -24.15
N LEU A 188 -5.95 -5.95 -23.74
CA LEU A 188 -6.83 -4.96 -24.35
C LEU A 188 -6.31 -4.42 -25.69
N CYS A 189 -5.13 -4.82 -26.14
CA CYS A 189 -4.44 -4.22 -27.28
C CYS A 189 -4.39 -2.69 -27.18
N ALA A 190 -4.21 -2.16 -25.96
CA ALA A 190 -4.23 -0.73 -25.72
C ALA A 190 -2.98 -0.04 -26.30
N PHE A 191 -3.13 1.21 -26.70
CA PHE A 191 -2.07 1.99 -27.33
C PHE A 191 -2.15 3.47 -26.95
N VAL A 192 -1.09 4.20 -27.24
CA VAL A 192 -0.97 5.64 -27.00
C VAL A 192 -0.99 6.38 -28.33
N LEU A 193 -1.81 7.42 -28.43
CA LEU A 193 -1.90 8.34 -29.55
C LEU A 193 -1.05 9.59 -29.30
N ARG A 194 -0.42 10.15 -30.35
CA ARG A 194 0.26 11.45 -30.27
C ARG A 194 -0.77 12.57 -30.44
N ARG A 195 -1.17 13.19 -29.33
CA ARG A 195 -1.91 14.47 -29.22
C ARG A 195 -3.38 14.49 -29.70
N GLY A 196 -4.31 14.54 -28.74
CA GLY A 196 -5.61 15.18 -28.92
C GLY A 196 -5.54 16.63 -28.42
N SER A 197 -6.14 17.58 -29.14
CA SER A 197 -6.23 18.98 -28.70
C SER A 197 -6.97 19.11 -27.37
N SER A 198 -6.31 19.74 -26.39
CA SER A 198 -6.79 20.16 -25.06
C SER A 198 -6.73 19.13 -23.92
N GLY A 199 -6.07 19.55 -22.83
CA GLY A 199 -6.28 19.01 -21.47
C GLY A 199 -5.10 18.21 -20.89
N GLU A 200 -4.80 18.47 -19.61
CA GLU A 200 -3.83 17.79 -18.73
C GLU A 200 -4.11 16.28 -18.50
N ASP A 201 -5.15 15.71 -19.12
CA ASP A 201 -5.59 14.34 -18.89
C ASP A 201 -4.80 13.34 -19.76
N VAL A 202 -3.81 12.70 -19.12
CA VAL A 202 -2.91 11.71 -19.73
C VAL A 202 -3.67 10.45 -20.19
N ALA A 203 -4.79 10.11 -19.54
CA ALA A 203 -5.65 9.00 -19.98
C ALA A 203 -6.30 9.31 -21.35
N GLY A 204 -6.49 10.59 -21.66
CA GLY A 204 -6.98 11.07 -22.94
C GLY A 204 -6.09 10.75 -24.13
N TRP A 205 -4.83 10.34 -23.92
CA TRP A 205 -3.90 9.91 -24.97
C TRP A 205 -3.88 8.40 -25.17
N CYS A 206 -4.44 7.65 -24.22
CA CYS A 206 -4.50 6.20 -24.28
C CYS A 206 -5.83 5.75 -24.87
N ARG A 207 -5.83 4.68 -25.67
CA ARG A 207 -7.02 4.15 -26.31
C ARG A 207 -6.99 2.63 -26.31
N ARG A 208 -8.19 2.04 -26.39
CA ARG A 208 -8.39 0.63 -26.71
C ARG A 208 -9.17 0.50 -28.02
N PRO A 209 -8.88 -0.49 -28.89
CA PRO A 209 -9.66 -0.73 -30.10
C PRO A 209 -11.11 -1.07 -29.76
N SER A 210 -12.06 -0.71 -30.63
CA SER A 210 -13.40 -1.27 -30.56
C SER A 210 -13.33 -2.77 -30.84
N ALA A 211 -14.08 -3.59 -30.09
CA ALA A 211 -14.09 -5.05 -30.20
C ALA A 211 -14.61 -5.59 -31.56
N ARG A 212 -14.70 -4.74 -32.59
CA ARG A 212 -15.25 -5.06 -33.92
C ARG A 212 -14.21 -5.49 -34.94
N VAL A 213 -12.91 -5.36 -34.67
CA VAL A 213 -11.87 -5.83 -35.60
C VAL A 213 -11.40 -7.22 -35.17
N LYS A 214 -12.23 -8.24 -35.46
CA LYS A 214 -11.69 -9.59 -35.62
C LYS A 214 -10.80 -9.54 -36.87
N LEU A 215 -9.48 -9.62 -36.68
CA LEU A 215 -8.54 -9.90 -37.75
C LEU A 215 -8.96 -11.24 -38.38
N ASN A 216 -9.58 -11.19 -39.55
CA ASN A 216 -9.78 -12.33 -40.45
C ASN A 216 -8.54 -12.53 -41.30
#